data_AF-A0A1U7CYN8-F1
#
_entry.id   AF-A0A1U7CYN8-F1
#
_cell.length_a   1.000
_cell.length_b   1.000
_cell.length_c   1.000
_cell.angle_alpha   90.00
_cell.angle_beta   90.00
_cell.angle_gamma   90.00
#
_symmetry.space_group_name_H-M   'P 1'
#
loop_
_entity.id
_entity.type
_entity.pdbx_description
1 polymer ?
#
loop_
_entity_poly.entity_id
_entity_poly.type
_entity_poly.pdbx_seq_one_letter_code
_entity_poly.pdbx_strand_id
1 'polypeptide(L)'
;MRSNAGNQGESALKWHATTILSVRRGGKVAIGGDGQVTLGTQVMKADAVKIRKLLDGQVIVGFAGSAADGFALMERFETKLKDYPNNVPRAATELAKLWRTDRVLRRLEAVLLVVDSRFSLMLSGAGDVIQPTDGVLATGSGGGYALAAARALLAHSNLSASEIVRESLTIAGGIDIYTNTHLTVEELPCQSTS
;
A
#
# COMPACT_ATOMS: atom_id res chain seq x y z
N MET A 1 -41.12 -29.91 -3.07
CA MET A 1 -40.84 -28.60 -3.68
C MET A 1 -41.23 -27.51 -2.68
N ARG A 2 -40.28 -26.99 -1.91
CA ARG A 2 -40.46 -25.78 -1.10
C ARG A 2 -39.39 -24.79 -1.56
N SER A 3 -39.86 -23.67 -2.09
CA SER A 3 -39.09 -22.55 -2.60
C SER A 3 -38.22 -21.96 -1.50
N ASN A 4 -36.90 -22.00 -1.67
CA ASN A 4 -35.95 -21.29 -0.82
C ASN A 4 -35.83 -19.84 -1.35
N ALA A 5 -36.91 -19.08 -1.20
CA ALA A 5 -36.89 -17.63 -1.33
C ALA A 5 -36.56 -17.07 0.05
N GLY A 6 -35.28 -16.81 0.30
CA GLY A 6 -34.81 -16.34 1.60
C GLY A 6 -33.45 -15.67 1.50
N ASN A 7 -33.48 -14.34 1.62
CA ASN A 7 -32.37 -13.47 1.97
C ASN A 7 -31.39 -13.07 0.84
N GLN A 8 -31.86 -12.27 -0.12
CA GLN A 8 -30.98 -11.24 -0.71
C GLN A 8 -30.77 -10.17 0.35
N GLY A 9 -29.84 -10.44 1.26
CA GLY A 9 -29.47 -9.54 2.33
C GLY A 9 -28.92 -8.24 1.75
N GLU A 10 -29.44 -7.13 2.28
CA GLU A 10 -28.87 -5.79 2.19
C GLU A 10 -27.34 -5.86 2.09
N SER A 11 -26.81 -5.54 0.92
CA SER A 11 -25.36 -5.42 0.73
C SER A 11 -24.89 -4.32 1.67
N ALA A 12 -24.29 -4.69 2.81
CA ALA A 12 -23.59 -3.75 3.67
C ALA A 12 -22.66 -2.90 2.79
N LEU A 13 -22.80 -1.57 2.86
CA LEU A 13 -22.05 -0.65 2.01
C LEU A 13 -20.54 -0.91 2.17
N LYS A 14 -19.90 -1.39 1.10
CA LYS A 14 -18.49 -1.78 1.10
C LYS A 14 -17.60 -0.56 0.86
N TRP A 15 -16.55 -0.41 1.66
CA TRP A 15 -15.50 0.57 1.40
C TRP A 15 -14.51 0.03 0.37
N HIS A 16 -14.19 0.86 -0.61
CA HIS A 16 -13.09 0.62 -1.55
C HIS A 16 -11.92 1.53 -1.21
N ALA A 17 -10.73 0.93 -1.14
CA ALA A 17 -9.51 1.61 -0.75
C ALA A 17 -8.80 2.22 -1.96
N THR A 18 -8.09 3.32 -1.72
CA THR A 18 -7.05 3.86 -2.61
C THR A 18 -6.08 2.77 -3.05
N THR A 19 -5.55 2.91 -4.25
CA THR A 19 -4.47 2.13 -4.82
C THR A 19 -3.13 2.73 -4.41
N ILE A 20 -2.26 1.90 -3.84
CA ILE A 20 -0.88 2.27 -3.49
C ILE A 20 0.07 1.38 -4.28
N LEU A 21 1.13 1.96 -4.83
CA LEU A 21 2.16 1.29 -5.61
C LEU A 21 3.54 1.75 -5.13
N SER A 22 4.48 0.82 -5.02
CA SER A 22 5.90 1.13 -4.87
C SER A 22 6.74 0.45 -5.93
N VAL A 23 7.76 1.15 -6.40
CA VAL A 23 8.74 0.69 -7.38
C VAL A 23 10.15 1.07 -6.92
N ARG A 24 11.07 0.11 -6.94
CA ARG A 24 12.51 0.35 -6.76
C ARG A 24 13.25 0.22 -8.09
N ARG A 25 13.95 1.28 -8.51
CA ARG A 25 14.72 1.32 -9.75
C ARG A 25 15.88 2.32 -9.65
N GLY A 26 17.04 1.94 -10.21
CA GLY A 26 18.13 2.90 -10.49
C GLY A 26 18.65 3.61 -9.24
N GLY A 27 18.80 2.89 -8.13
CA GLY A 27 19.26 3.48 -6.87
C GLY A 27 18.23 4.38 -6.19
N LYS A 28 16.95 4.29 -6.55
CA LYS A 28 15.85 5.00 -5.88
C LYS A 28 14.65 4.09 -5.65
N VAL A 29 13.85 4.41 -4.65
CA VAL A 29 12.54 3.81 -4.42
C VAL A 29 11.49 4.91 -4.40
N ALA A 30 10.41 4.71 -5.16
CA ALA A 30 9.24 5.56 -5.14
C ALA A 30 8.06 4.79 -4.57
N ILE A 31 7.16 5.50 -3.91
CA ILE A 31 5.86 5.02 -3.48
C ILE A 31 4.83 6.10 -3.79
N GLY A 32 3.72 5.69 -4.36
CA GLY A 32 2.64 6.58 -4.77
C GLY A 32 1.29 5.95 -4.58
N GLY A 33 0.27 6.77 -4.65
CA GLY A 33 -1.10 6.33 -4.53
C GLY A 33 -2.09 7.39 -4.98
N ASP A 34 -3.29 6.93 -5.32
CA ASP A 34 -4.38 7.80 -5.69
C ASP A 34 -5.16 8.30 -4.47
N GLY A 35 -6.08 9.24 -4.70
CA GLY A 35 -6.85 9.90 -3.65
C GLY A 35 -8.28 9.40 -3.48
N GLN A 36 -8.75 8.43 -4.28
CA GLN A 36 -10.15 8.04 -4.27
C GLN A 36 -10.52 7.16 -3.07
N VAL A 37 -11.55 7.58 -2.35
CA VAL A 37 -12.22 6.80 -1.31
C VAL A 37 -13.68 6.64 -1.72
N THR A 38 -14.12 5.40 -1.90
CA THR A 38 -15.47 5.10 -2.40
C THR A 38 -16.24 4.25 -1.39
N LEU A 39 -17.51 4.60 -1.17
CA LEU A 39 -18.46 3.82 -0.39
C LEU A 39 -19.52 3.24 -1.32
N GLY A 40 -19.50 1.93 -1.52
CA GLY A 40 -20.29 1.25 -2.55
C GLY A 40 -19.91 1.79 -3.94
N THR A 41 -20.78 2.62 -4.51
CA THR A 41 -20.58 3.25 -5.82
C THR A 41 -20.40 4.77 -5.74
N GLN A 42 -20.36 5.34 -4.54
CA GLN A 42 -20.29 6.79 -4.32
C GLN A 42 -18.88 7.22 -3.93
N VAL A 43 -18.29 8.14 -4.69
CA VAL A 43 -17.00 8.74 -4.35
C VAL A 43 -17.19 9.70 -3.18
N MET A 44 -16.60 9.37 -2.03
CA MET A 44 -16.69 10.14 -0.79
C MET A 44 -15.59 11.19 -0.68
N LYS A 45 -14.41 10.89 -1.22
CA LYS A 45 -13.25 11.79 -1.27
C LYS A 45 -12.40 11.44 -2.48
N ALA A 46 -11.81 12.44 -3.14
CA ALA A 46 -11.00 12.25 -4.36
C ALA A 46 -9.51 12.55 -4.15
N ASP A 47 -9.13 13.11 -3.01
CA ASP A 47 -7.81 13.68 -2.71
C ASP A 47 -7.26 13.14 -1.37
N ALA A 48 -7.56 11.89 -1.02
CA ALA A 48 -6.98 11.27 0.16
C ALA A 48 -5.45 11.10 -0.01
N VAL A 49 -4.70 11.32 1.07
CA VAL A 49 -3.25 11.05 1.10
C VAL A 49 -2.98 9.99 2.14
N LYS A 50 -2.72 8.76 1.68
CA LYS A 50 -2.43 7.59 2.52
C LYS A 50 -0.97 7.16 2.48
N ILE A 51 -0.10 8.10 2.16
CA ILE A 51 1.35 7.96 2.18
C ILE A 51 1.89 8.85 3.30
N ARG A 52 2.79 8.31 4.13
CA ARG A 52 3.39 9.02 5.25
C ARG A 52 4.88 8.70 5.36
N LYS A 53 5.66 9.70 5.72
CA LYS A 53 7.06 9.56 6.11
C LYS A 53 7.14 9.28 7.61
N LEU A 54 7.93 8.30 7.98
CA LEU A 54 8.26 7.93 9.37
C LEU A 54 9.77 8.03 9.57
N LEU A 55 10.20 8.00 10.84
CA LEU A 55 11.63 8.00 11.22
C LEU A 55 12.41 9.14 10.53
N ASP A 56 11.92 10.37 10.67
CA ASP A 56 12.49 11.58 10.06
C ASP A 56 12.68 11.49 8.53
N GLY A 57 11.79 10.74 7.87
CA GLY A 57 11.80 10.58 6.41
C GLY A 57 12.68 9.45 5.89
N GLN A 58 13.28 8.64 6.76
CA GLN A 58 14.07 7.48 6.35
C GLN A 58 13.22 6.31 5.86
N VAL A 59 11.95 6.26 6.28
CA VAL A 59 10.98 5.25 5.90
C VAL A 59 9.74 5.94 5.34
N ILE A 60 9.23 5.47 4.20
CA ILE A 60 7.90 5.85 3.72
C ILE A 60 6.97 4.65 3.84
N VAL A 61 5.76 4.91 4.31
CA VAL A 61 4.69 3.92 4.38
C VAL A 61 3.49 4.35 3.57
N GLY A 62 2.81 3.39 2.96
CA GLY A 62 1.54 3.59 2.29
C GLY A 62 0.57 2.48 2.67
N PHE A 63 -0.72 2.79 2.81
CA PHE A 63 -1.71 1.79 3.21
C PHE A 63 -2.98 1.84 2.38
N ALA A 64 -3.54 0.67 2.10
CA ALA A 64 -4.90 0.50 1.60
C ALA A 64 -5.77 -0.03 2.74
N GLY A 65 -6.87 0.66 3.03
CA GLY A 65 -7.75 0.37 4.17
C GLY A 65 -8.40 1.62 4.74
N SER A 66 -9.06 1.48 5.90
CA SER A 66 -9.63 2.63 6.62
C SER A 66 -8.53 3.56 7.13
N ALA A 67 -8.81 4.86 7.24
CA ALA A 67 -7.83 5.81 7.76
C ALA A 67 -7.45 5.49 9.23
N ALA A 68 -8.43 5.09 10.05
CA ALA A 68 -8.22 4.73 11.45
C ALA A 68 -7.26 3.53 11.58
N ASP A 69 -7.45 2.49 10.77
CA ASP A 69 -6.60 1.30 10.75
C ASP A 69 -5.17 1.68 10.36
N GLY A 70 -5.03 2.49 9.31
CA GLY A 70 -3.73 2.99 8.85
C GLY A 70 -2.99 3.75 9.94
N PHE A 71 -3.62 4.73 10.60
CA PHE A 71 -3.00 5.49 11.69
C PHE A 71 -2.59 4.58 12.85
N ALA A 72 -3.47 3.67 13.28
CA ALA A 72 -3.18 2.74 14.36
C ALA A 72 -1.98 1.82 14.07
N LEU A 73 -1.83 1.38 12.81
CA LEU A 73 -0.69 0.56 12.38
C LEU A 73 0.59 1.38 12.27
N MET A 74 0.52 2.61 11.74
CA MET A 74 1.68 3.49 11.59
C MET A 74 2.26 3.90 12.94
N GLU A 75 1.44 4.26 13.93
CA GLU A 75 1.91 4.61 15.28
C GLU A 75 2.66 3.44 15.95
N ARG A 76 2.12 2.23 15.81
CA ARG A 76 2.76 1.01 16.31
C ARG A 76 4.04 0.70 15.54
N PHE A 77 4.03 0.90 14.22
CA PHE A 77 5.21 0.68 13.41
C PHE A 77 6.33 1.65 13.77
N GLU A 78 6.00 2.93 13.98
CA GLU A 78 6.96 3.93 14.42
C GLU A 78 7.58 3.58 15.78
N THR A 79 6.79 3.01 16.70
CA THR A 79 7.31 2.45 17.95
C THR A 79 8.31 1.31 17.66
N LYS A 80 7.99 0.39 16.75
CA LYS A 80 8.91 -0.70 16.35
C LYS A 80 10.16 -0.21 15.62
N LEU A 81 10.05 0.86 14.82
CA LEU A 81 11.22 1.48 14.20
C LEU A 81 12.14 2.09 15.26
N LYS A 82 11.60 2.70 16.32
CA LYS A 82 12.41 3.21 17.45
C LYS A 82 13.09 2.10 18.24
N ASP A 83 12.43 0.95 18.41
CA ASP A 83 13.03 -0.24 19.04
C ASP A 83 14.17 -0.83 18.19
N TYR A 84 14.12 -0.66 16.85
CA TYR A 84 15.06 -1.25 15.88
C TYR A 84 15.51 -0.23 14.79
N PRO A 85 16.22 0.86 15.14
CA PRO A 85 16.38 2.06 14.30
C PRO A 85 17.14 1.87 12.99
N ASN A 86 17.78 0.72 12.77
CA ASN A 86 18.52 0.38 11.54
C ASN A 86 18.11 -0.96 10.94
N ASN A 87 16.99 -1.53 11.37
CA ASN A 87 16.54 -2.85 10.95
C ASN A 87 15.03 -2.84 10.66
N VAL A 88 14.67 -2.19 9.56
CA VAL A 88 13.29 -2.11 9.07
C VAL A 88 12.66 -3.50 8.89
N PRO A 89 13.35 -4.52 8.35
CA PRO A 89 12.79 -5.88 8.29
C PRO A 89 12.45 -6.45 9.66
N ARG A 90 13.28 -6.21 10.68
CA ARG A 90 12.99 -6.64 12.06
C ARG A 90 11.80 -5.88 12.64
N ALA A 91 11.76 -4.56 12.51
CA ALA A 91 10.62 -3.75 12.95
C ALA A 91 9.31 -4.22 12.29
N ALA A 92 9.35 -4.52 10.98
CA ALA A 92 8.21 -5.01 10.21
C ALA A 92 7.74 -6.38 10.71
N THR A 93 8.68 -7.28 11.00
CA THR A 93 8.40 -8.61 11.56
C THR A 93 7.76 -8.51 12.94
N GLU A 94 8.25 -7.63 13.81
CA GLU A 94 7.67 -7.43 15.15
C GLU A 94 6.28 -6.78 15.09
N LEU A 95 6.04 -5.87 14.13
CA LEU A 95 4.69 -5.36 13.87
C LEU A 95 3.76 -6.47 13.38
N ALA A 96 4.17 -7.26 12.39
CA ALA A 96 3.35 -8.34 11.84
C ALA A 96 2.97 -9.38 12.90
N LYS A 97 3.90 -9.72 13.80
CA LYS A 97 3.62 -10.56 14.98
C LYS A 97 2.56 -9.94 15.89
N LEU A 98 2.72 -8.66 16.26
CA LEU A 98 1.77 -7.93 17.10
C LEU A 98 0.40 -7.86 16.44
N TRP A 99 0.36 -7.55 15.15
CA TRP A 99 -0.87 -7.44 14.37
C TRP A 99 -1.66 -8.75 14.37
N ARG A 100 -0.97 -9.88 14.17
CA ARG A 100 -1.58 -11.21 14.17
C ARG A 100 -2.10 -11.65 15.55
N THR A 101 -1.41 -11.29 16.64
CA THR A 101 -1.75 -11.76 17.98
C THR A 101 -2.75 -10.86 18.71
N ASP A 102 -2.76 -9.56 18.43
CA ASP A 102 -3.67 -8.61 19.07
C ASP A 102 -5.11 -8.82 18.59
N ARG A 103 -6.03 -8.91 19.56
CA ARG A 103 -7.45 -9.21 19.31
C ARG A 103 -8.14 -8.16 18.45
N VAL A 104 -7.74 -6.90 18.56
CA VAL A 104 -8.30 -5.77 17.83
C VAL A 104 -7.62 -5.66 16.46
N LEU A 105 -6.28 -5.67 16.43
CA LEU A 105 -5.54 -5.44 15.18
C LEU A 105 -5.79 -6.52 14.12
N ARG A 106 -5.91 -7.79 14.51
CA ARG A 106 -6.11 -8.90 13.54
C ARG A 106 -7.40 -8.81 12.72
N ARG A 107 -8.32 -7.90 13.09
CA ARG A 107 -9.58 -7.65 12.38
C ARG A 107 -9.46 -6.51 11.36
N LEU A 108 -8.35 -5.78 11.34
CA LEU A 108 -8.12 -4.75 10.35
C LEU A 108 -7.87 -5.41 9.00
N GLU A 109 -8.58 -4.95 7.98
CA GLU A 109 -8.45 -5.45 6.61
C GLU A 109 -7.36 -4.72 5.82
N ALA A 110 -6.61 -3.84 6.48
CA ALA A 110 -5.60 -3.02 5.85
C ALA A 110 -4.38 -3.84 5.40
N VAL A 111 -3.71 -3.35 4.36
CA VAL A 111 -2.39 -3.81 3.92
C VAL A 111 -1.44 -2.62 3.95
N LEU A 112 -0.25 -2.82 4.53
CA LEU A 112 0.77 -1.78 4.68
C LEU A 112 1.95 -2.07 3.75
N LEU A 113 2.30 -1.09 2.93
CA LEU A 113 3.54 -1.02 2.17
C LEU A 113 4.54 -0.18 2.95
N VAL A 114 5.75 -0.70 3.11
CA VAL A 114 6.85 -0.05 3.84
C VAL A 114 8.06 -0.04 2.93
N VAL A 115 8.65 1.14 2.74
CA VAL A 115 9.88 1.29 1.95
C VAL A 115 10.92 2.11 2.69
N ASP A 116 12.17 1.65 2.65
CA ASP A 116 13.34 2.43 3.05
C ASP A 116 14.40 2.40 1.93
N SER A 117 15.60 2.88 2.22
CA SER A 117 16.71 2.92 1.28
C SER A 117 17.20 1.53 0.81
N ARG A 118 16.75 0.42 1.41
CA ARG A 118 17.24 -0.95 1.15
C ARG A 118 16.14 -1.97 0.83
N PHE A 119 14.98 -1.85 1.46
CA PHE A 119 13.92 -2.84 1.50
C PHE A 119 12.58 -2.24 1.09
N SER A 120 11.80 -3.02 0.33
CA SER A 120 10.40 -2.76 0.05
C SER A 120 9.60 -3.95 0.59
N LEU A 121 8.75 -3.72 1.59
CA LEU A 121 8.05 -4.74 2.35
C LEU A 121 6.53 -4.52 2.28
N MET A 122 5.78 -5.62 2.17
CA MET A 122 4.33 -5.64 2.35
C MET A 122 3.99 -6.40 3.63
N LEU A 123 3.13 -5.82 4.45
CA LEU A 123 2.66 -6.40 5.72
C LEU A 123 1.14 -6.56 5.70
N SER A 124 0.67 -7.67 6.27
CA SER A 124 -0.75 -8.01 6.38
C SER A 124 -1.15 -8.37 7.82
N GLY A 125 -2.44 -8.30 8.12
CA GLY A 125 -3.01 -8.76 9.40
C GLY A 125 -2.92 -10.28 9.64
N ALA A 126 -2.61 -11.07 8.60
CA ALA A 126 -2.31 -12.49 8.74
C ALA A 126 -0.91 -12.75 9.34
N GLY A 127 -0.10 -11.70 9.48
CA GLY A 127 1.27 -11.76 10.00
C GLY A 127 2.32 -11.98 8.91
N ASP A 128 1.98 -11.73 7.64
CA ASP A 128 2.92 -11.85 6.54
C ASP A 128 3.87 -10.65 6.48
N VAL A 129 5.12 -10.92 6.10
CA VAL A 129 6.10 -9.91 5.70
C VAL A 129 6.70 -10.35 4.37
N ILE A 130 6.35 -9.65 3.29
CA ILE A 130 6.68 -10.05 1.93
C ILE A 130 7.59 -9.01 1.30
N GLN A 131 8.72 -9.45 0.76
CA GLN A 131 9.61 -8.64 -0.08
C GLN A 131 9.62 -9.22 -1.50
N PRO A 132 9.29 -8.43 -2.53
CA PRO A 132 9.27 -8.92 -3.89
C PRO A 132 10.70 -8.90 -4.47
N THR A 133 10.99 -9.84 -5.35
CA THR A 133 12.30 -9.92 -6.03
C THR A 133 12.46 -8.89 -7.14
N ASP A 134 11.36 -8.44 -7.73
CA ASP A 134 11.33 -7.45 -8.83
C ASP A 134 11.29 -5.99 -8.32
N GLY A 135 11.25 -5.79 -6.99
CA GLY A 135 11.21 -4.46 -6.38
C GLY A 135 9.86 -3.73 -6.56
N VAL A 136 8.77 -4.42 -6.93
CA VAL A 136 7.45 -3.82 -7.13
C VAL A 136 6.44 -4.37 -6.13
N LEU A 137 5.72 -3.47 -5.46
CA LEU A 137 4.61 -3.83 -4.59
C LEU A 137 3.39 -2.98 -4.91
N ALA A 138 2.20 -3.57 -4.88
CA ALA A 138 0.96 -2.81 -5.01
C ALA A 138 -0.13 -3.36 -4.08
N THR A 139 -1.03 -2.49 -3.65
CA THR A 139 -2.23 -2.86 -2.87
C THR A 139 -3.38 -1.87 -3.17
N GLY A 140 -4.58 -2.17 -2.68
CA GLY A 140 -5.78 -1.38 -2.93
C GLY A 140 -6.56 -1.82 -4.16
N SER A 141 -7.62 -1.06 -4.47
CA SER A 141 -8.64 -1.50 -5.45
C SER A 141 -8.06 -1.75 -6.84
N GLY A 142 -7.22 -0.84 -7.34
CA GLY A 142 -6.54 -0.93 -8.61
C GLY A 142 -5.13 -1.54 -8.55
N GLY A 143 -4.76 -2.16 -7.42
CA GLY A 143 -3.40 -2.64 -7.18
C GLY A 143 -2.89 -3.62 -8.25
N GLY A 144 -3.75 -4.53 -8.72
CA GLY A 144 -3.37 -5.49 -9.77
C GLY A 144 -3.04 -4.83 -11.11
N TYR A 145 -3.80 -3.80 -11.51
CA TYR A 145 -3.56 -3.06 -12.74
C TYR A 145 -2.26 -2.24 -12.65
N ALA A 146 -2.07 -1.53 -11.53
CA ALA A 146 -0.87 -0.77 -11.26
C ALA A 146 0.39 -1.67 -11.23
N LEU A 147 0.28 -2.85 -10.63
CA LEU A 147 1.36 -3.84 -10.58
C LEU A 147 1.76 -4.33 -11.98
N ALA A 148 0.78 -4.68 -12.82
CA ALA A 148 1.03 -5.13 -14.18
C ALA A 148 1.69 -4.03 -15.04
N ALA A 149 1.16 -2.80 -14.97
CA ALA A 149 1.72 -1.66 -15.67
C ALA A 149 3.16 -1.36 -15.22
N ALA A 150 3.43 -1.35 -13.92
CA ALA A 150 4.75 -1.07 -13.37
C ALA A 150 5.79 -2.11 -13.83
N ARG A 151 5.43 -3.39 -13.83
CA ARG A 151 6.31 -4.47 -14.32
C ARG A 151 6.62 -4.33 -15.80
N ALA A 152 5.63 -4.00 -16.62
CA ALA A 152 5.84 -3.77 -18.05
C ALA A 152 6.77 -2.56 -18.30
N LEU A 153 6.53 -1.45 -17.60
CA LEU A 153 7.34 -0.24 -17.72
C LEU A 153 8.78 -0.45 -17.20
N LEU A 154 8.97 -1.24 -16.15
CA LEU A 154 10.31 -1.62 -15.68
C LEU A 154 11.09 -2.41 -16.73
N ALA A 155 10.44 -3.33 -17.41
CA ALA A 155 11.07 -4.19 -18.41
C ALA A 155 11.36 -3.47 -19.74
N HIS A 156 10.55 -2.46 -20.10
CA HIS A 156 10.51 -1.93 -21.47
C HIS A 156 10.64 -0.41 -21.60
N SER A 157 10.95 0.31 -20.52
CA SER A 157 11.15 1.76 -20.57
C SER A 157 12.43 2.20 -19.85
N ASN A 158 12.85 3.44 -20.05
CA ASN A 158 13.94 4.09 -19.32
C ASN A 158 13.45 5.04 -18.21
N LEU A 159 12.17 4.95 -17.83
CA LEU A 159 11.56 5.80 -16.83
C LEU A 159 12.16 5.60 -15.44
N SER A 160 12.31 6.67 -14.68
CA SER A 160 12.69 6.64 -13.27
C SER A 160 11.63 5.95 -12.39
N ALA A 161 11.98 5.64 -11.14
CA ALA A 161 11.06 4.97 -10.21
C ALA A 161 9.76 5.78 -10.00
N SER A 162 9.87 7.10 -9.81
CA SER A 162 8.71 7.98 -9.62
C SER A 162 7.85 8.14 -10.88
N GLU A 163 8.47 8.20 -12.07
CA GLU A 163 7.75 8.20 -13.34
C GLU A 163 6.98 6.89 -13.54
N ILE A 164 7.60 5.72 -13.29
CA ILE A 164 6.90 4.43 -13.38
C ILE A 164 5.71 4.39 -12.44
N VAL A 165 5.87 4.84 -11.19
CA VAL A 165 4.76 4.89 -10.22
C VAL A 165 3.62 5.76 -10.75
N ARG A 166 3.93 6.95 -11.26
CA ARG A 166 2.93 7.90 -11.78
C ARG A 166 2.18 7.34 -12.99
N GLU A 167 2.91 6.82 -13.98
CA GLU A 167 2.32 6.24 -15.19
C GLU A 167 1.47 5.00 -14.87
N SER A 168 1.96 4.13 -13.98
CA SER A 168 1.25 2.90 -13.61
C SER A 168 -0.05 3.16 -12.86
N LEU A 169 -0.06 4.14 -11.95
CA LEU A 169 -1.27 4.57 -11.25
C LEU A 169 -2.24 5.29 -12.19
N THR A 170 -1.73 6.06 -13.17
CA THR A 170 -2.56 6.69 -14.20
C THR A 170 -3.24 5.64 -15.06
N ILE A 171 -2.52 4.60 -15.50
CA ILE A 171 -3.08 3.45 -16.23
C ILE A 171 -4.12 2.74 -15.37
N ALA A 172 -3.83 2.50 -14.08
CA ALA A 172 -4.79 1.89 -13.17
C ALA A 172 -6.08 2.72 -13.05
N GLY A 173 -6.00 4.05 -12.93
CA GLY A 173 -7.17 4.93 -12.88
C GLY A 173 -7.93 5.06 -14.20
N GLY A 174 -7.33 4.66 -15.32
CA GLY A 174 -8.03 4.52 -16.61
C GLY A 174 -8.83 3.23 -16.75
N ILE A 175 -8.67 2.27 -15.82
CA ILE A 175 -9.26 0.93 -15.89
C ILE A 175 -10.14 0.65 -14.67
N ASP A 176 -9.64 0.90 -13.47
CA ASP A 176 -10.31 0.63 -12.21
C ASP A 176 -11.20 1.81 -11.79
N ILE A 177 -12.50 1.55 -11.66
CA ILE A 177 -13.49 2.58 -11.27
C ILE A 177 -13.29 3.11 -9.84
N TYR A 178 -12.44 2.48 -9.03
CA TYR A 178 -12.15 2.84 -7.64
C TYR A 178 -10.78 3.51 -7.46
N THR A 179 -10.08 3.80 -8.55
CA THR A 179 -8.78 4.47 -8.57
C THR A 179 -8.88 5.71 -9.44
N ASN A 180 -8.45 6.87 -8.95
CA ASN A 180 -8.41 8.09 -9.76
C ASN A 180 -6.99 8.52 -10.13
N THR A 181 -6.88 9.66 -10.81
CA THR A 181 -5.61 10.26 -11.24
C THR A 181 -5.15 11.41 -10.33
N HIS A 182 -5.73 11.54 -9.14
CA HIS A 182 -5.25 12.49 -8.13
C HIS A 182 -4.13 11.84 -7.32
N LEU A 183 -2.92 11.87 -7.87
CA LEU A 183 -1.79 11.06 -7.39
C LEU A 183 -0.86 11.83 -6.45
N THR A 184 -0.52 11.21 -5.32
CA THR A 184 0.63 11.59 -4.49
C THR A 184 1.76 10.62 -4.76
N VAL A 185 2.99 11.11 -4.93
CA VAL A 185 4.19 10.28 -5.13
C VAL A 185 5.32 10.83 -4.29
N GLU A 186 5.97 9.96 -3.52
CA GLU A 186 7.13 10.24 -2.69
C GLU A 186 8.30 9.34 -3.13
N GLU A 187 9.53 9.81 -2.94
CA GLU A 187 10.75 9.11 -3.37
C GLU A 187 11.84 9.18 -2.31
N LEU A 188 12.66 8.12 -2.23
CA LEU A 188 13.88 8.04 -1.42
C LEU A 188 15.07 7.55 -2.26
N PRO A 189 16.29 8.05 -1.99
CA PRO A 189 17.49 7.42 -2.49
C PRO A 189 17.68 6.04 -1.83
N CYS A 190 18.12 5.06 -2.61
CA CYS A 190 18.56 3.77 -2.11
C CYS A 190 20.02 3.83 -1.68
N GLN A 191 20.37 3.09 -0.64
CA GLN A 191 21.77 2.84 -0.34
C GLN A 191 22.33 1.90 -1.42
N SER A 192 23.47 2.27 -2.00
CA SER A 192 24.27 1.35 -2.80
C SER A 192 24.68 0.16 -1.92
N THR A 193 24.27 -1.04 -2.31
CA THR A 193 24.96 -2.25 -1.86
C THR A 193 26.34 -2.23 -2.48
N SER A 194 27.33 -1.75 -1.72
CA SER A 194 28.74 -1.98 -1.97
C SER A 194 29.06 -3.47 -1.94
#